data_AF-A0A1G3G9U3-F1
#
_entry.id   AF-A0A1G3G9U3-F1
#
_cell.length_a   1.000
_cell.length_b   1.000
_cell.length_c   1.000
_cell.angle_alpha   90.00
_cell.angle_beta   90.00
_cell.angle_gamma   90.00
#
_symmetry.space_group_name_H-M   'P 1'
#
loop_
_entity.id
_entity.type
_entity.pdbx_description
1 polymer ?
#
loop_
_entity_poly.entity_id
_entity_poly.type
_entity_poly.pdbx_seq_one_letter_code
_entity_poly.pdbx_strand_id
1 'polypeptide(L)'
;MSKPLLIPAGALMLGLLCAGCSSVPYAQRMSERQAAYAAAAGAPVRSFNFFSLYSWEPLSDTELAVYTQPNKAWLLDLGGCQDLLFVNSIGLTSNINQVMVGFDKVLTGRRNFPCTITRIRPIDVKSLKLAQQKQRQIESAARSAGKPAAEQ
;
A
#
# COMPACT_ATOMS: atom_id res chain seq x y z
N MET A 1 46.50 26.15 46.39
CA MET A 1 45.42 26.52 45.45
C MET A 1 45.83 26.04 44.06
N SER A 2 45.50 24.80 43.74
CA SER A 2 45.95 24.11 42.53
C SER A 2 44.91 24.27 41.44
N LYS A 3 45.25 24.99 40.36
CA LYS A 3 44.38 25.19 39.19
C LYS A 3 44.36 23.91 38.34
N PRO A 4 43.20 23.46 37.85
CA PRO A 4 43.09 22.23 37.06
C PRO A 4 43.58 22.45 35.62
N LEU A 5 44.16 21.39 35.10
CA LEU A 5 44.71 21.23 33.76
C LEU A 5 43.57 21.28 32.71
N LEU A 6 43.62 22.26 31.80
CA LEU A 6 42.79 22.31 30.60
C LEU A 6 43.32 21.29 29.58
N ILE A 7 42.53 20.27 29.27
CA ILE A 7 42.77 19.33 28.16
C ILE A 7 42.02 19.88 26.93
N PRO A 8 42.70 20.21 25.82
CA PRO A 8 42.03 20.72 24.63
C PRO A 8 41.39 19.58 23.83
N ALA A 9 40.25 19.95 23.25
CA ALA A 9 39.50 19.29 22.20
C ALA A 9 40.35 18.58 21.13
N GLY A 10 39.93 17.38 20.72
CA GLY A 10 40.43 16.80 19.47
C GLY A 10 40.23 15.29 19.35
N ALA A 11 39.00 14.83 19.14
CA ALA A 11 38.68 13.64 18.35
C ALA A 11 37.17 13.41 18.37
N LEU A 12 36.44 14.26 17.65
CA LEU A 12 35.08 13.97 17.24
C LEU A 12 35.17 12.86 16.17
N MET A 13 35.26 11.60 16.59
CA MET A 13 35.18 10.44 15.69
C MET A 13 33.74 10.31 15.22
N LEU A 14 33.43 11.07 14.17
CA LEU A 14 32.21 10.99 13.36
C LEU A 14 32.26 9.73 12.50
N GLY A 15 32.07 8.58 13.13
CA GLY A 15 32.07 7.27 12.47
C GLY A 15 30.67 6.65 12.47
N LEU A 16 29.72 7.22 11.71
CA LEU A 16 28.42 6.59 11.49
C LEU A 16 27.93 6.81 10.04
N LEU A 17 28.72 6.38 9.07
CA LEU A 17 28.36 6.36 7.65
C LEU A 17 28.47 4.94 7.10
N CYS A 18 27.49 4.09 7.45
CA CYS A 18 27.19 2.84 6.75
C CYS A 18 25.70 2.52 6.88
N ALA A 19 24.82 3.39 6.37
CA ALA A 19 23.42 3.04 6.11
C ALA A 19 23.28 2.49 4.68
N GLY A 20 24.00 1.40 4.41
CA GLY A 20 23.82 0.61 3.19
C GLY A 20 22.60 -0.30 3.33
N CYS A 21 21.39 0.27 3.23
CA CYS A 21 20.16 -0.50 3.01
C CYS A 21 19.57 -0.09 1.67
N SER A 22 19.96 -0.81 0.61
CA SER A 22 19.56 -0.61 -0.79
C SER A 22 18.09 -0.96 -1.11
N SER A 23 17.22 -1.02 -0.10
CA SER A 23 15.81 -1.33 -0.27
C SER A 23 14.98 -0.53 0.73
N VAL A 24 13.99 0.23 0.22
CA VAL A 24 12.95 0.82 1.06
C VAL A 24 12.33 -0.31 1.90
N PRO A 25 12.29 -0.18 3.24
CA PRO A 25 11.66 -1.17 4.12
C PRO A 25 10.29 -1.59 3.59
N TYR A 26 10.01 -2.90 3.56
CA TYR A 26 8.76 -3.43 3.02
C TYR A 26 7.52 -2.75 3.62
N ALA A 27 7.54 -2.52 4.94
CA ALA A 27 6.47 -1.83 5.65
C ALA A 27 6.21 -0.41 5.10
N GLN A 28 7.27 0.35 4.77
CA GLN A 28 7.13 1.69 4.20
C GLN A 28 6.49 1.65 2.81
N ARG A 29 6.89 0.70 1.96
CA ARG A 29 6.27 0.53 0.63
C ARG A 29 4.79 0.16 0.73
N MET A 30 4.42 -0.68 1.69
CA MET A 30 3.01 -1.04 1.91
C MET A 30 2.20 0.16 2.40
N SER A 31 2.72 0.93 3.36
CA SER A 31 2.04 2.14 3.85
C SER A 31 1.90 3.20 2.75
N GLU A 32 2.93 3.38 1.92
CA GLU A 32 2.88 4.32 0.81
C GLU A 32 1.85 3.91 -0.25
N ARG A 33 1.81 2.61 -0.56
CA ARG A 33 0.80 2.05 -1.46
C ARG A 33 -0.61 2.28 -0.93
N GLN A 34 -0.84 2.00 0.36
CA GLN A 34 -2.12 2.23 1.01
C GLN A 34 -2.53 3.71 0.92
N ALA A 35 -1.59 4.62 1.21
CA ALA A 35 -1.81 6.06 1.12
C ALA A 35 -2.16 6.51 -0.32
N ALA A 36 -1.51 5.94 -1.34
CA ALA A 36 -1.82 6.25 -2.74
C ALA A 36 -3.25 5.85 -3.13
N TYR A 37 -3.71 4.68 -2.68
CA TYR A 37 -5.10 4.25 -2.87
C TYR A 37 -6.09 5.13 -2.12
N ALA A 38 -5.80 5.45 -0.85
CA ALA A 38 -6.65 6.32 -0.05
C ALA A 38 -6.75 7.74 -0.63
N ALA A 39 -5.66 8.29 -1.17
CA ALA A 39 -5.63 9.61 -1.81
C ALA A 39 -6.38 9.65 -3.13
N ALA A 40 -6.42 8.54 -3.88
CA ALA A 40 -7.20 8.41 -5.11
C ALA A 40 -8.68 8.04 -4.85
N ALA A 41 -9.05 7.73 -3.60
CA ALA A 41 -10.41 7.35 -3.25
C ALA A 41 -11.30 8.58 -3.05
N GLY A 42 -12.46 8.58 -3.70
CA GLY A 42 -13.48 9.60 -3.56
C GLY A 42 -14.36 9.42 -2.32
N ALA A 43 -15.46 10.17 -2.30
CA ALA A 43 -16.44 10.13 -1.22
C ALA A 43 -17.07 8.73 -1.07
N PRO A 44 -17.40 8.31 0.16
CA PRO A 44 -18.06 7.02 0.39
C PRO A 44 -19.39 6.92 -0.35
N VAL A 45 -19.64 5.74 -0.96
CA VAL A 45 -20.90 5.40 -1.61
C VAL A 45 -21.54 4.19 -0.92
N ARG A 46 -22.84 3.99 -1.14
CA ARG A 46 -23.60 2.89 -0.52
C ARG A 46 -23.37 1.54 -1.19
N SER A 47 -23.17 1.54 -2.49
CA SER A 47 -23.12 0.33 -3.29
C SER A 47 -22.42 0.54 -4.62
N PHE A 48 -22.17 -0.56 -5.31
CA PHE A 48 -21.66 -0.57 -6.67
C PHE A 48 -22.19 -1.78 -7.45
N ASN A 49 -22.09 -1.75 -8.79
CA ASN A 49 -22.52 -2.85 -9.65
C ASN A 49 -21.34 -3.49 -10.40
N PHE A 50 -21.21 -4.81 -10.34
CA PHE A 50 -20.19 -5.57 -11.06
C PHE A 50 -20.73 -6.88 -11.64
N PHE A 51 -20.22 -7.28 -12.80
CA PHE A 51 -20.56 -8.56 -13.42
C PHE A 51 -19.42 -9.58 -13.27
N SER A 52 -18.18 -9.10 -13.30
CA SER A 52 -16.98 -9.89 -13.06
C SER A 52 -15.94 -9.03 -12.36
N LEU A 53 -15.05 -9.68 -11.62
CA LEU A 53 -13.86 -9.03 -11.08
C LEU A 53 -12.76 -9.11 -12.13
N TYR A 54 -12.25 -7.94 -12.52
CA TYR A 54 -11.10 -7.83 -13.41
C TYR A 54 -9.81 -8.15 -12.67
N SER A 55 -9.63 -7.56 -11.50
CA SER A 55 -8.50 -7.82 -10.60
C SER A 55 -8.83 -7.33 -9.19
N TRP A 56 -7.95 -7.61 -8.24
CA TRP A 56 -8.05 -7.14 -6.87
C TRP A 56 -6.64 -6.99 -6.29
N GLU A 57 -6.51 -6.16 -5.26
CA GLU A 57 -5.24 -5.92 -4.59
C GLU A 57 -5.46 -5.71 -3.08
N PRO A 58 -4.92 -6.57 -2.22
CA PRO A 58 -5.02 -6.40 -0.78
C PRO A 58 -4.04 -5.33 -0.32
N LEU A 59 -4.50 -4.35 0.47
CA LEU A 59 -3.70 -3.23 0.94
C LEU A 59 -3.32 -3.40 2.42
N SER A 60 -4.24 -3.99 3.20
CA SER A 60 -4.05 -4.41 4.58
C SER A 60 -5.03 -5.55 4.91
N ASP A 61 -5.08 -5.99 6.16
CA ASP A 61 -6.11 -6.93 6.64
C ASP A 61 -7.52 -6.32 6.74
N THR A 62 -7.66 -5.02 6.49
CA THR A 62 -8.91 -4.28 6.58
C THR A 62 -9.24 -3.46 5.34
N GLU A 63 -8.35 -3.44 4.34
CA GLU A 63 -8.52 -2.61 3.15
C GLU A 63 -8.16 -3.39 1.88
N LEU A 64 -9.09 -3.38 0.92
CA LEU A 64 -9.01 -4.13 -0.32
C LEU A 64 -9.41 -3.24 -1.49
N ALA A 65 -8.56 -3.15 -2.51
CA ALA A 65 -8.95 -2.56 -3.78
C ALA A 65 -9.54 -3.65 -4.70
N VAL A 66 -10.71 -3.41 -5.27
CA VAL A 66 -11.33 -4.29 -6.27
C VAL A 66 -11.49 -3.55 -7.59
N TYR A 67 -11.16 -4.21 -8.69
CA TYR A 67 -11.30 -3.67 -10.03
C TYR A 67 -12.39 -4.45 -10.75
N THR A 68 -13.37 -3.73 -11.27
CA THR A 68 -14.43 -4.32 -12.12
C THR A 68 -14.17 -4.13 -13.59
N GLN A 69 -13.30 -3.16 -13.92
CA GLN A 69 -12.79 -2.91 -15.26
C GLN A 69 -11.36 -2.35 -15.12
N PRO A 70 -10.54 -2.36 -16.18
CA PRO A 70 -9.17 -1.81 -16.13
C PRO A 70 -9.05 -0.35 -15.66
N ASN A 71 -10.14 0.43 -15.76
CA ASN A 71 -10.21 1.83 -15.36
C ASN A 71 -11.36 2.11 -14.36
N LYS A 72 -11.90 1.08 -13.70
CA LYS A 72 -12.98 1.22 -12.72
C LYS A 72 -12.67 0.34 -11.51
N ALA A 73 -12.43 1.00 -10.38
CA ALA A 73 -12.05 0.33 -9.15
C ALA A 73 -12.72 0.97 -7.94
N TRP A 74 -12.85 0.19 -6.87
CA TRP A 74 -13.39 0.61 -5.59
C TRP A 74 -12.49 0.16 -4.45
N LEU A 75 -12.36 1.04 -3.47
CA LEU A 75 -11.66 0.79 -2.22
C LEU A 75 -12.69 0.33 -1.19
N LEU A 76 -12.48 -0.87 -0.67
CA LEU A 76 -13.36 -1.51 0.31
C LEU A 76 -12.66 -1.49 1.66
N ASP A 77 -13.34 -0.91 2.66
CA ASP A 77 -12.95 -1.10 4.06
C ASP A 77 -13.73 -2.31 4.59
N LEU A 78 -13.05 -3.18 5.34
CA LEU A 78 -13.58 -4.45 5.85
C LEU A 78 -13.62 -4.45 7.37
N GLY A 79 -14.57 -5.18 7.96
CA GLY A 79 -14.69 -5.39 9.41
C GLY A 79 -13.60 -6.26 10.04
N GLY A 80 -12.42 -6.36 9.41
CA GLY A 80 -11.36 -7.32 9.72
C GLY A 80 -11.42 -8.54 8.80
N CYS A 81 -10.27 -8.91 8.25
CA CYS A 81 -10.12 -10.04 7.36
C CYS A 81 -8.76 -10.71 7.59
N GLN A 82 -8.77 -11.89 8.20
CA GLN A 82 -7.54 -12.57 8.55
C GLN A 82 -6.77 -13.01 7.30
N ASP A 83 -5.47 -12.78 7.31
CA ASP A 83 -4.51 -13.19 6.27
C ASP A 83 -4.85 -12.67 4.86
N LEU A 84 -5.56 -11.53 4.75
CA LEU A 84 -5.98 -10.97 3.47
C LEU A 84 -4.79 -10.66 2.55
N LEU A 85 -3.64 -10.28 3.12
CA LEU A 85 -2.40 -10.06 2.36
C LEU A 85 -1.80 -11.34 1.75
N PHE A 86 -2.22 -12.52 2.21
CA PHE A 86 -1.61 -13.81 1.86
C PHE A 86 -2.56 -14.73 1.08
N VAL A 87 -3.80 -14.30 0.82
CA VAL A 87 -4.75 -15.11 0.06
C VAL A 87 -4.42 -15.09 -1.44
N ASN A 88 -4.70 -16.20 -2.12
CA ASN A 88 -4.48 -16.32 -3.57
C ASN A 88 -5.73 -16.05 -4.40
N SER A 89 -6.90 -16.01 -3.75
CA SER A 89 -8.19 -15.73 -4.39
C SER A 89 -9.14 -15.09 -3.39
N ILE A 90 -10.09 -14.34 -3.94
CA ILE A 90 -11.20 -13.76 -3.19
C ILE A 90 -12.52 -14.05 -3.93
N GLY A 91 -13.61 -14.05 -3.19
CA GLY A 91 -14.97 -13.92 -3.72
C GLY A 91 -15.61 -12.62 -3.23
N LEU A 92 -16.60 -12.12 -3.96
CA LEU A 92 -17.49 -11.06 -3.50
C LEU A 92 -18.91 -11.59 -3.51
N THR A 93 -19.61 -11.47 -2.38
CA THR A 93 -21.06 -11.65 -2.40
C THR A 93 -21.72 -10.45 -3.06
N SER A 94 -22.88 -10.67 -3.68
CA SER A 94 -23.71 -9.61 -4.24
C SER A 94 -25.15 -10.05 -4.36
N ASN A 95 -26.05 -9.08 -4.46
CA ASN A 95 -27.43 -9.27 -4.86
C ASN A 95 -27.67 -8.62 -6.23
N ILE A 96 -28.09 -9.39 -7.23
CA ILE A 96 -28.36 -8.89 -8.60
C ILE A 96 -27.19 -8.03 -9.11
N ASN A 97 -25.96 -8.56 -9.04
CA ASN A 97 -24.72 -7.89 -9.45
C ASN A 97 -24.39 -6.60 -8.67
N GLN A 98 -25.09 -6.32 -7.56
CA GLN A 98 -24.85 -5.16 -6.70
C GLN A 98 -24.21 -5.58 -5.38
N VAL A 99 -23.15 -4.89 -5.00
CA VAL A 99 -22.48 -5.03 -3.69
C VAL A 99 -22.85 -3.84 -2.83
N MET A 100 -23.26 -4.08 -1.60
CA MET A 100 -23.75 -3.08 -0.65
C MET A 100 -22.98 -3.11 0.67
N VAL A 101 -22.72 -1.91 1.20
CA VAL A 101 -22.13 -1.75 2.54
C VAL A 101 -23.01 -2.43 3.60
N GLY A 102 -22.38 -3.20 4.49
CA GLY A 102 -23.00 -3.86 5.65
C GLY A 102 -23.68 -5.19 5.35
N PHE A 103 -24.03 -5.46 4.10
CA PHE A 103 -24.68 -6.70 3.68
C PHE A 103 -23.69 -7.65 3.02
N ASP A 104 -22.91 -7.12 2.09
CA ASP A 104 -21.99 -7.92 1.30
C ASP A 104 -20.63 -8.11 1.96
N LYS A 105 -19.96 -9.16 1.50
CA LYS A 105 -18.77 -9.73 2.12
C LYS A 105 -17.73 -10.01 1.07
N VAL A 106 -16.48 -9.79 1.44
CA VAL A 106 -15.34 -10.40 0.76
C VAL A 106 -15.17 -11.80 1.36
N LEU A 107 -15.11 -12.80 0.50
CA LEU A 107 -14.84 -14.19 0.89
C LEU A 107 -13.37 -14.48 0.63
N THR A 108 -12.62 -14.95 1.63
CA THR A 108 -11.17 -15.15 1.50
C THR A 108 -10.71 -16.53 1.93
N GLY A 109 -9.58 -16.97 1.39
CA GLY A 109 -8.90 -18.21 1.79
C GLY A 109 -9.63 -19.51 1.40
N ARG A 110 -9.10 -20.65 1.87
CA ARG A 110 -9.57 -22.00 1.46
C ARG A 110 -11.01 -22.33 1.89
N ARG A 111 -11.58 -21.59 2.85
CA ARG A 111 -12.92 -21.83 3.41
C ARG A 111 -13.90 -20.69 3.12
N ASN A 112 -13.57 -19.76 2.23
CA ASN A 112 -14.40 -18.59 1.93
C ASN A 112 -14.81 -17.82 3.19
N PHE A 113 -13.84 -17.53 4.07
CA PHE A 113 -14.11 -16.85 5.33
C PHE A 113 -14.71 -15.46 5.03
N PRO A 114 -15.86 -15.12 5.65
CA PRO A 114 -16.59 -13.91 5.32
C PRO A 114 -16.06 -12.67 6.06
N CYS A 115 -15.65 -11.66 5.31
CA CYS A 115 -15.24 -10.35 5.80
C CYS A 115 -16.26 -9.29 5.36
N THR A 116 -17.03 -8.75 6.30
CA THR A 116 -18.10 -7.77 5.99
C THR A 116 -17.51 -6.47 5.44
N ILE A 117 -18.11 -5.95 4.36
CA ILE A 117 -17.74 -4.65 3.77
C ILE A 117 -18.38 -3.54 4.61
N THR A 118 -17.57 -2.66 5.19
CA THR A 118 -18.01 -1.58 6.08
C THR A 118 -18.01 -0.21 5.40
N ARG A 119 -17.22 -0.04 4.32
CA ARG A 119 -17.22 1.17 3.49
C ARG A 119 -16.86 0.83 2.06
N ILE A 120 -17.43 1.60 1.13
CA ILE A 120 -17.10 1.55 -0.30
C ILE A 120 -16.74 2.97 -0.74
N ARG A 121 -15.60 3.13 -1.41
CA ARG A 121 -15.18 4.40 -2.02
C ARG A 121 -14.79 4.18 -3.48
N PRO A 122 -15.22 5.02 -4.44
CA PRO A 122 -14.75 4.93 -5.81
C PRO A 122 -13.31 5.39 -5.93
N ILE A 123 -12.49 4.69 -6.72
CA ILE A 123 -11.09 5.06 -6.95
C ILE A 123 -11.00 5.79 -8.29
N ASP A 124 -10.37 6.96 -8.30
CA ASP A 124 -9.88 7.56 -9.55
C ASP A 124 -8.61 6.83 -10.00
N VAL A 125 -8.81 5.81 -10.83
CA VAL A 125 -7.74 4.94 -11.33
C VAL A 125 -6.71 5.73 -12.15
N LYS A 126 -7.10 6.86 -12.77
CA LYS A 126 -6.16 7.68 -13.56
C LYS A 126 -5.16 8.38 -12.64
N SER A 127 -5.64 9.08 -11.62
CA SER A 127 -4.75 9.73 -10.66
C SER A 127 -3.88 8.72 -9.90
N LEU A 128 -4.43 7.56 -9.54
CA LEU A 128 -3.65 6.47 -8.94
C LEU A 128 -2.50 6.02 -9.84
N LYS A 129 -2.77 5.74 -11.13
CA LYS A 129 -1.74 5.33 -12.10
C LYS A 129 -0.65 6.39 -12.25
N LEU A 130 -1.02 7.67 -12.30
CA LEU A 130 -0.07 8.78 -12.37
C LEU A 130 0.81 8.86 -11.12
N ALA A 131 0.23 8.71 -9.92
CA ALA A 131 0.98 8.71 -8.66
C ALA A 131 2.01 7.55 -8.62
N GLN A 132 1.57 6.34 -8.97
CA GLN A 132 2.45 5.16 -9.02
C GLN A 132 3.56 5.29 -10.06
N GLN A 133 3.28 5.89 -11.23
CA GLN A 133 4.31 6.13 -12.26
C GLN A 133 5.39 7.09 -11.77
N LYS A 134 4.99 8.21 -11.15
CA LYS A 134 5.95 9.17 -10.56
C LYS A 134 6.83 8.48 -9.51
N GLN A 135 6.24 7.67 -8.64
CA GLN A 135 7.02 6.95 -7.62
C GLN A 135 8.04 5.99 -8.25
N ARG A 136 7.63 5.21 -9.26
CA ARG A 136 8.55 4.32 -9.98
C ARG A 136 9.71 5.08 -10.65
N GLN A 137 9.46 6.28 -11.17
CA GLN A 137 10.50 7.12 -11.77
C GLN A 137 11.50 7.61 -10.72
N ILE A 138 11.02 8.09 -9.58
CA ILE A 138 11.87 8.55 -8.46
C ILE A 138 12.75 7.40 -7.96
N GLU A 139 12.17 6.23 -7.69
CA GLU A 139 12.93 5.06 -7.24
C GLU A 139 13.96 4.61 -8.27
N SER A 140 13.63 4.68 -9.56
CA SER A 140 14.56 4.28 -10.63
C SER A 140 15.71 5.26 -10.78
N ALA A 141 15.46 6.57 -10.67
CA ALA A 141 16.49 7.59 -10.65
C ALA A 141 17.44 7.43 -9.45
N ALA A 142 16.88 7.17 -8.25
CA ALA A 142 17.67 6.92 -7.05
C ALA A 142 18.56 5.66 -7.20
N ARG A 143 18.02 4.58 -7.78
CA ARG A 143 18.79 3.36 -8.09
C ARG A 143 19.94 3.62 -9.07
N SER A 144 19.72 4.45 -10.10
CA SER A 144 20.79 4.79 -11.06
C SER A 144 21.87 5.70 -10.47
N ALA A 145 21.53 6.61 -9.57
CA ALA A 145 22.48 7.51 -8.93
C ALA A 145 23.37 6.81 -7.89
N GLY A 146 22.88 5.72 -7.29
CA GLY A 146 23.60 4.93 -6.28
C GLY A 146 24.46 3.79 -6.84
N LYS A 147 24.55 3.60 -8.16
CA LYS A 147 25.45 2.62 -8.78
C LYS A 147 26.82 3.27 -8.97
N PRO A 148 27.86 2.93 -8.18
CA PRO A 148 29.22 3.35 -8.51
C PRO A 148 29.56 2.71 -9.86
N ALA A 149 30.19 3.48 -10.74
CA ALA A 149 30.87 2.93 -11.90
C ALA A 149 31.98 2.00 -11.39
N ALA A 150 31.67 0.71 -11.22
CA ALA A 150 32.68 -0.32 -11.06
C ALA A 150 33.15 -0.67 -12.47
N GLU A 151 34.30 -0.09 -12.80
CA GLU A 151 35.34 -0.48 -13.76
C GLU A 151 35.13 -1.84 -14.47
N GLN A 152 35.28 -1.81 -15.80
CA GLN A 152 35.50 -2.98 -16.65
C GLN A 152 36.94 -3.47 -16.52
#